data_AF-A0A930FGV0-F1
#
_entry.id   AF-A0A930FGV0-F1
#
_cell.length_a   1.000
_cell.length_b   1.000
_cell.length_c   1.000
_cell.angle_alpha   90.00
_cell.angle_beta   90.00
_cell.angle_gamma   90.00
#
_symmetry.space_group_name_H-M   'P 1'
#
loop_
_entity.id
_entity.type
_entity.pdbx_description
1 polymer ?
#
loop_
_entity_poly.entity_id
_entity_poly.type
_entity_poly.pdbx_seq_one_letter_code
_entity_poly.pdbx_strand_id
1 'polypeptide(L)'
;HLFFKADPSNDFKNLFEFLKHEIYHTDSYSTKLQHLLAVGLFTLLDRKRPTNLVIQNSTMIAKNRFGKILKYMGDHFDECTLQDTASKFSYNSDYLSSMFKRITGTSFSEKLLYIRLEESCRLLRTSNYSIEEISSLIGFKDKSYFNRKFKEQYQLTPAKWRKSQMKK
;
A
#
# COMPACT_ATOMS: atom_id res chain seq x y z
N HIS A 1 -8.65 -2.94 2.02
CA HIS A 1 -8.64 -4.34 1.57
C HIS A 1 -7.20 -4.83 1.52
N LEU A 2 -6.77 -5.66 2.48
CA LEU A 2 -5.48 -6.35 2.38
C LEU A 2 -5.61 -7.50 1.38
N PHE A 3 -5.02 -7.36 0.19
CA PHE A 3 -4.85 -8.49 -0.73
C PHE A 3 -3.62 -9.29 -0.30
N PHE A 4 -3.86 -10.41 0.38
CA PHE A 4 -2.84 -11.45 0.54
C PHE A 4 -2.85 -12.33 -0.72
N LYS A 5 -1.68 -12.64 -1.28
CA LYS A 5 -1.54 -13.66 -2.34
C LYS A 5 -2.24 -14.94 -1.87
N ALA A 6 -3.04 -15.54 -2.76
CA ALA A 6 -3.86 -16.70 -2.46
C ALA A 6 -3.03 -17.79 -1.78
N ASP A 7 -3.42 -18.14 -0.56
CA ASP A 7 -2.85 -19.21 0.23
C ASP A 7 -3.25 -20.55 -0.40
N PRO A 8 -2.32 -21.36 -0.95
CA PRO A 8 -2.69 -22.63 -1.58
C PRO A 8 -3.32 -23.62 -0.59
N SER A 9 -2.93 -23.57 0.69
CA SER A 9 -3.44 -24.47 1.74
C SER A 9 -4.74 -23.97 2.39
N ASN A 10 -5.15 -22.72 2.13
CA ASN A 10 -6.32 -22.08 2.74
C ASN A 10 -6.28 -22.02 4.29
N ASP A 11 -5.13 -22.31 4.92
CA ASP A 11 -4.95 -22.40 6.38
C ASP A 11 -5.34 -21.11 7.08
N PHE A 12 -4.93 -19.97 6.51
CA PHE A 12 -5.27 -18.66 7.09
C PHE A 12 -6.78 -18.42 7.08
N LYS A 13 -7.44 -18.74 5.97
CA LYS A 13 -8.89 -18.55 5.83
C LYS A 13 -9.65 -19.44 6.81
N ASN A 14 -9.26 -20.71 6.91
CA ASN A 14 -9.89 -21.66 7.83
C ASN A 14 -9.75 -21.20 9.28
N LEU A 15 -8.53 -20.85 9.70
CA LEU A 15 -8.27 -20.37 11.07
C LEU A 15 -9.01 -19.06 11.39
N PHE A 16 -9.15 -18.19 10.39
CA PHE A 16 -9.87 -16.93 10.53
C PHE A 16 -11.38 -17.14 10.69
N GLU A 17 -11.95 -18.07 9.94
CA GLU A 17 -13.37 -18.45 10.11
C GLU A 17 -13.61 -19.15 11.46
N PHE A 18 -12.69 -19.99 11.93
CA PHE A 18 -12.77 -20.55 13.28
C PHE A 18 -12.74 -19.47 14.36
N LEU A 19 -11.83 -18.49 14.25
CA LEU A 19 -11.77 -17.38 15.20
C LEU A 19 -13.08 -16.57 15.20
N LYS A 20 -13.65 -16.27 14.02
CA LYS A 20 -14.93 -15.55 13.92
C LYS A 20 -16.06 -16.27 14.65
N HIS A 21 -16.14 -17.59 14.51
CA HIS A 21 -17.16 -18.37 15.19
C HIS A 21 -16.91 -18.40 16.71
N GLU A 22 -15.65 -18.53 17.13
CA GLU A 22 -15.26 -18.59 18.53
C GLU A 22 -15.48 -17.28 19.31
N ILE A 23 -15.51 -16.13 18.62
CA ILE A 23 -15.76 -14.82 19.23
C ILE A 23 -17.15 -14.74 19.90
N TYR A 24 -18.11 -15.57 19.47
CA TYR A 24 -19.46 -15.59 20.04
C TYR A 24 -19.63 -16.55 21.22
N HIS A 25 -18.61 -17.36 21.54
CA HIS A 25 -18.62 -18.24 22.70
C HIS A 25 -18.11 -17.53 23.95
N THR A 26 -18.70 -17.84 25.10
CA THR A 26 -18.42 -17.19 26.39
C THR A 26 -18.13 -18.20 27.50
N ASP A 27 -17.74 -19.41 27.13
CA ASP A 27 -17.37 -20.44 28.09
C ASP A 27 -15.98 -20.20 28.69
N SER A 28 -15.64 -20.97 29.73
CA SER A 28 -14.38 -20.84 30.47
C SER A 28 -13.11 -21.03 29.63
N TYR A 29 -13.22 -21.56 28.42
CA TYR A 29 -12.12 -21.81 27.48
C TYR A 29 -12.09 -20.82 26.32
N SER A 30 -13.20 -20.14 26.01
CA SER A 30 -13.34 -19.26 24.85
C SER A 30 -12.27 -18.16 24.79
N THR A 31 -11.95 -17.51 25.91
CA THR A 31 -10.90 -16.48 25.95
C THR A 31 -9.53 -17.04 25.56
N LYS A 32 -9.20 -18.26 26.02
CA LYS A 32 -7.93 -18.91 25.73
C LYS A 32 -7.88 -19.39 24.28
N LEU A 33 -8.98 -19.92 23.76
CA LEU A 33 -9.10 -20.34 22.36
C LEU A 33 -8.99 -19.14 21.41
N GLN A 34 -9.70 -18.05 21.67
CA GLN A 34 -9.60 -16.81 20.89
C GLN A 34 -8.15 -16.31 20.85
N HIS A 35 -7.44 -16.32 21.99
CA HIS A 35 -6.04 -15.93 22.04
C HIS A 35 -5.13 -16.84 21.20
N LEU A 36 -5.26 -18.16 21.33
CA LEU A 36 -4.46 -19.13 20.58
C LEU A 36 -4.71 -19.03 19.06
N LEU A 37 -5.97 -18.88 18.66
CA LEU A 37 -6.37 -18.70 17.26
C LEU A 37 -5.81 -17.38 16.69
N ALA A 38 -5.88 -16.29 17.47
CA ALA A 38 -5.29 -15.00 17.09
C ALA A 38 -3.76 -15.10 16.92
N VAL A 39 -3.05 -15.73 17.86
CA VAL A 39 -1.61 -15.97 17.76
C VAL A 39 -1.27 -16.82 16.53
N GLY A 40 -2.06 -17.87 16.25
CA GLY A 40 -1.89 -18.70 15.06
C GLY A 40 -2.07 -17.89 13.76
N LEU A 41 -3.07 -17.01 13.70
CA LEU A 41 -3.28 -16.11 12.55
C LEU A 41 -2.10 -15.16 12.37
N PHE A 42 -1.63 -14.52 13.44
CA PHE A 42 -0.47 -13.64 13.37
C PHE A 42 0.79 -14.40 12.92
N THR A 43 0.99 -15.62 13.40
CA THR A 43 2.11 -16.48 12.99
C THR A 43 2.02 -16.85 11.51
N LEU A 44 0.84 -17.19 11.00
CA LEU A 44 0.64 -17.47 9.57
C LEU A 44 0.84 -16.22 8.69
N LEU A 45 0.42 -15.05 9.18
CA LEU A 45 0.65 -13.77 8.51
C LEU A 45 2.13 -13.41 8.48
N ASP A 46 2.84 -13.62 9.59
CA ASP A 46 4.27 -13.34 9.68
C ASP A 46 5.09 -14.34 8.85
N ARG A 47 4.69 -15.62 8.82
CA ARG A 47 5.29 -16.65 7.96
C ARG A 47 5.17 -16.34 6.47
N LYS A 48 4.08 -15.69 6.05
CA LYS A 48 3.84 -15.27 4.65
C LYS A 48 4.38 -13.89 4.32
N ARG A 49 4.88 -13.14 5.30
CA ARG A 49 5.73 -12.00 4.97
C ARG A 49 6.97 -12.56 4.29
N PRO A 50 7.41 -11.99 3.15
CA PRO A 50 8.68 -12.40 2.57
C PRO A 50 9.79 -12.16 3.60
N THR A 51 10.27 -13.24 4.20
CA THR A 51 11.43 -13.34 5.09
C THR A 51 12.70 -13.10 4.27
N ASN A 52 12.90 -11.87 3.82
CA ASN A 52 14.22 -11.34 3.55
C ASN A 52 14.59 -10.42 4.73
N LEU A 53 14.78 -11.04 5.90
CA LEU A 53 15.43 -10.43 7.06
C LEU A 53 16.07 -11.50 7.94
N VAL A 54 17.07 -12.16 7.40
CA VAL A 54 18.22 -12.55 8.23
C VAL A 54 19.43 -11.95 7.54
N ILE A 55 20.38 -11.47 8.35
CA ILE A 55 21.76 -11.05 8.05
C ILE A 55 22.05 -9.54 8.24
N GLN A 56 22.73 -9.27 9.37
CA GLN A 56 23.63 -8.17 9.74
C GLN A 56 23.04 -6.76 10.03
N ASN A 57 23.48 -6.21 11.18
CA ASN A 57 23.05 -4.98 11.86
C ASN A 57 22.94 -3.69 11.01
N SER A 58 23.46 -3.68 9.78
CA SER A 58 23.32 -2.58 8.80
C SER A 58 21.91 -2.46 8.21
N THR A 59 21.12 -3.53 8.20
CA THR A 59 19.79 -3.57 7.56
C THR A 59 18.65 -2.95 8.37
N MET A 60 18.70 -2.95 9.71
CA MET A 60 17.70 -2.27 10.55
C MET A 60 17.70 -0.75 10.30
N ILE A 61 18.89 -0.16 10.16
CA ILE A 61 19.05 1.26 9.80
C ILE A 61 18.55 1.51 8.38
N ALA A 62 18.84 0.60 7.44
CA ALA A 62 18.37 0.70 6.05
C ALA A 62 16.85 0.51 5.93
N LYS A 63 16.21 -0.35 6.73
CA LYS A 63 14.75 -0.50 6.79
C LYS A 63 14.06 0.69 7.45
N ASN A 64 14.66 1.23 8.51
CA ASN A 64 14.21 2.49 9.08
C ASN A 64 14.31 3.64 8.06
N ARG A 65 15.44 3.73 7.33
CA ARG A 65 15.62 4.71 6.24
C ARG A 65 14.65 4.50 5.08
N PHE A 66 14.42 3.26 4.64
CA PHE A 66 13.47 2.95 3.59
C PHE A 66 12.04 3.27 4.00
N GLY A 67 11.67 2.98 5.25
CA GLY A 67 10.39 3.41 5.82
C GLY A 67 10.23 4.93 5.83
N LYS A 68 11.30 5.68 6.15
CA LYS A 68 11.31 7.15 6.06
C LYS A 68 11.17 7.64 4.62
N ILE A 69 11.78 6.97 3.63
CA ILE A 69 11.61 7.28 2.21
C ILE A 69 10.16 7.07 1.79
N LEU A 70 9.55 5.93 2.15
CA LEU A 70 8.15 5.66 1.85
C LEU A 70 7.20 6.67 2.51
N LYS A 71 7.48 7.04 3.76
CA LYS A 71 6.73 8.08 4.46
C LYS A 71 6.87 9.42 3.74
N TYR A 72 8.08 9.83 3.39
CA TYR A 72 8.33 11.06 2.63
C TYR A 72 7.58 11.07 1.29
N MET A 73 7.60 9.97 0.54
CA MET A 73 6.82 9.84 -0.69
C MET A 73 5.31 9.98 -0.45
N GLY A 74 4.80 9.50 0.69
CA GLY A 74 3.39 9.64 1.07
C GLY A 74 3.01 11.02 1.60
N ASP A 75 3.95 11.73 2.22
CA ASP A 75 3.72 13.09 2.74
C ASP A 75 3.89 14.16 1.64
N HIS A 76 4.66 13.85 0.59
CA HIS A 76 5.02 14.77 -0.50
C HIS A 76 4.74 14.16 -1.89
N PHE A 77 3.70 13.34 -2.04
CA PHE A 77 3.44 12.64 -3.32
C PHE A 77 3.18 13.59 -4.48
N ASP A 78 2.68 14.79 -4.21
CA ASP A 78 2.34 15.84 -5.17
C ASP A 78 3.59 16.37 -5.89
N GLU A 79 4.68 16.57 -5.16
CA GLU A 79 5.88 17.20 -5.71
C GLU A 79 7.09 16.27 -5.79
N CYS A 80 7.12 15.16 -5.03
CA CYS A 80 8.33 14.36 -4.92
C CYS A 80 8.77 13.75 -6.25
N THR A 81 10.08 13.77 -6.48
CA THR A 81 10.74 13.08 -7.59
C THR A 81 11.80 12.11 -7.06
N LEU A 82 12.28 11.21 -7.93
CA LEU A 82 13.37 10.30 -7.58
C LEU A 82 14.63 11.09 -7.19
N GLN A 83 14.97 12.12 -7.97
CA GLN A 83 16.13 12.98 -7.77
C GLN A 83 16.07 13.73 -6.43
N ASP A 84 14.93 14.35 -6.12
CA ASP A 84 14.77 15.12 -4.89
C ASP A 84 14.79 14.19 -3.68
N THR A 85 14.16 13.02 -3.79
CA THR A 85 14.17 12.01 -2.74
C THR A 85 15.57 11.43 -2.53
N ALA A 86 16.31 11.16 -3.61
CA ALA A 86 17.69 10.69 -3.51
C ALA A 86 18.55 11.72 -2.78
N SER A 87 18.48 12.97 -3.20
CA SER A 87 19.21 14.09 -2.58
C SER A 87 18.85 14.26 -1.10
N LYS A 88 17.56 14.24 -0.76
CA LYS A 88 17.02 14.35 0.61
C LYS A 88 17.58 13.28 1.55
N PHE A 89 17.81 12.07 1.05
CA PHE A 89 18.26 10.92 1.83
C PHE A 89 19.75 10.59 1.61
N SER A 90 20.51 11.49 0.96
CA SER A 90 21.94 11.34 0.68
C SER A 90 22.27 10.10 -0.15
N TYR A 91 21.41 9.78 -1.11
CA TYR A 91 21.62 8.78 -2.14
C TYR A 91 21.81 9.44 -3.50
N ASN A 92 22.48 8.74 -4.42
CA ASN A 92 22.33 9.05 -5.84
C ASN A 92 21.05 8.38 -6.38
N SER A 93 20.50 8.93 -7.46
CA SER A 93 19.23 8.48 -8.04
C SER A 93 19.27 7.02 -8.51
N ASP A 94 20.39 6.57 -9.07
CA ASP A 94 20.55 5.21 -9.61
C ASP A 94 20.55 4.16 -8.49
N TYR A 95 21.25 4.45 -7.40
CA TYR A 95 21.27 3.65 -6.19
C TYR A 95 19.87 3.59 -5.57
N LEU A 96 19.20 4.75 -5.44
CA LEU A 96 17.85 4.78 -4.89
C LEU A 96 16.89 3.97 -5.76
N SER A 97 16.93 4.12 -7.09
CA SER A 97 16.11 3.36 -8.03
C SER A 97 16.32 1.85 -7.90
N SER A 98 17.59 1.42 -7.92
CA SER A 98 17.97 0.01 -7.81
C SER A 98 17.58 -0.58 -6.45
N MET A 99 17.85 0.16 -5.36
CA MET A 99 17.46 -0.22 -4.00
C MET A 99 15.93 -0.34 -3.89
N PHE A 100 15.18 0.62 -4.45
CA PHE A 100 13.73 0.63 -4.38
C PHE A 100 13.12 -0.57 -5.09
N LYS A 101 13.59 -0.86 -6.31
CA LYS A 101 13.15 -2.02 -7.09
C LYS A 101 13.50 -3.34 -6.40
N ARG A 102 14.69 -3.44 -5.82
CA ARG A 102 15.12 -4.63 -5.07
C ARG A 102 14.25 -4.88 -3.83
N ILE A 103 13.83 -3.83 -3.13
CA ILE A 103 13.06 -3.96 -1.89
C ILE A 103 11.57 -4.18 -2.16
N THR A 104 10.99 -3.44 -3.11
CA THR A 104 9.54 -3.41 -3.34
C THR A 104 9.06 -4.26 -4.51
N GLY A 105 9.98 -4.65 -5.40
CA GLY A 105 9.65 -5.28 -6.68
C GLY A 105 9.18 -4.31 -7.77
N THR A 106 8.95 -3.04 -7.44
CA THR A 106 8.48 -2.01 -8.39
C THR A 106 9.43 -0.81 -8.41
N SER A 107 9.39 -0.03 -9.49
CA SER A 107 10.15 1.21 -9.58
C SER A 107 9.59 2.29 -8.63
N PHE A 108 10.43 3.27 -8.31
CA PHE A 108 10.03 4.46 -7.55
C PHE A 108 8.83 5.17 -8.22
N SER A 109 8.90 5.39 -9.53
CA SER A 109 7.86 6.09 -10.29
C SER A 109 6.54 5.33 -10.32
N GLU A 110 6.57 4.00 -10.41
CA GLU A 110 5.35 3.18 -10.31
C GLU A 110 4.72 3.27 -8.92
N LYS A 111 5.54 3.24 -7.86
CA LYS A 111 5.02 3.39 -6.50
C LYS A 111 4.45 4.78 -6.25
N LEU A 112 5.12 5.82 -6.73
CA LEU A 112 4.61 7.19 -6.66
C LEU A 112 3.30 7.34 -7.43
N LEU A 113 3.23 6.79 -8.65
CA LEU A 113 2.01 6.78 -9.45
C LEU A 113 0.85 6.13 -8.69
N TYR A 114 1.09 4.99 -8.04
CA TYR A 114 0.09 4.30 -7.24
C TYR A 114 -0.43 5.17 -6.08
N ILE A 115 0.47 5.82 -5.33
CA ILE A 115 0.09 6.72 -4.23
C ILE A 115 -0.78 7.87 -4.75
N ARG A 116 -0.39 8.51 -5.85
CA ARG A 116 -1.16 9.61 -6.47
C ARG A 116 -2.55 9.14 -6.92
N LEU A 117 -2.66 7.94 -7.49
CA LEU A 117 -3.93 7.37 -7.92
C LEU A 117 -4.85 7.03 -6.73
N GLU A 118 -4.32 6.47 -5.64
CA GLU A 118 -5.09 6.26 -4.41
C GLU A 118 -5.62 7.58 -3.83
N GLU A 119 -4.77 8.61 -3.78
CA GLU A 119 -5.19 9.92 -3.29
C GLU A 119 -6.24 10.56 -4.20
N SER A 120 -6.12 10.38 -5.52
CA SER A 120 -7.15 10.82 -6.46
C SER A 120 -8.50 10.15 -6.18
N CYS A 121 -8.52 8.87 -5.84
CA CYS A 121 -9.75 8.18 -5.46
C CYS A 121 -10.36 8.75 -4.18
N ARG A 122 -9.51 9.14 -3.21
CA ARG A 122 -9.96 9.83 -1.99
C ARG A 122 -10.61 11.17 -2.32
N LEU A 123 -9.92 12.03 -3.05
CA LEU A 123 -10.44 13.35 -3.46
C LEU A 123 -11.69 13.24 -4.33
N LEU A 124 -11.77 12.26 -5.23
CA LEU A 124 -12.96 12.01 -6.06
C LEU A 124 -14.19 11.68 -5.22
N ARG A 125 -14.02 11.07 -4.04
CA ARG A 125 -15.10 10.70 -3.10
C ARG A 125 -15.43 11.79 -2.09
N THR A 126 -14.42 12.50 -1.59
CA THR A 126 -14.58 13.39 -0.42
C THR A 126 -14.62 14.86 -0.77
N SER A 127 -14.50 15.24 -2.05
CA SER A 127 -14.46 16.63 -2.49
C SER A 127 -15.26 16.85 -3.77
N ASN A 128 -15.57 18.12 -4.04
CA ASN A 128 -16.23 18.57 -5.27
C ASN A 128 -15.26 19.13 -6.31
N TYR A 129 -13.95 18.98 -6.10
CA TYR A 129 -12.95 19.44 -7.06
C TYR A 129 -13.19 18.86 -8.46
N SER A 130 -12.94 19.63 -9.49
CA SER A 130 -12.92 19.16 -10.87
C SER A 130 -11.82 18.11 -11.06
N ILE A 131 -11.94 17.32 -12.13
CA ILE A 131 -10.91 16.31 -12.48
C ILE A 131 -9.56 16.99 -12.77
N GLU A 132 -9.60 18.23 -13.21
CA GLU A 132 -8.42 19.05 -13.50
C GLU A 132 -7.73 19.48 -12.21
N GLU A 133 -8.48 20.05 -11.26
CA GLU A 133 -7.95 20.42 -9.94
C GLU A 133 -7.37 19.19 -9.22
N ILE A 134 -8.06 18.04 -9.27
CA ILE A 134 -7.53 16.80 -8.66
C ILE A 134 -6.23 16.37 -9.32
N SER A 135 -6.15 16.43 -10.65
CA SER A 135 -4.92 16.09 -11.39
C SER A 135 -3.74 16.96 -10.93
N SER A 136 -3.97 18.26 -10.77
CA SER A 136 -2.95 19.21 -10.30
C SER A 136 -2.57 18.95 -8.84
N LEU A 137 -3.55 18.78 -7.95
CA LEU A 137 -3.35 18.55 -6.51
C LEU A 137 -2.55 17.28 -6.20
N ILE A 138 -2.67 16.24 -7.02
CA ILE A 138 -1.92 14.99 -6.84
C ILE A 138 -0.61 14.95 -7.63
N GLY A 139 -0.19 16.07 -8.23
CA GLY A 139 1.15 16.18 -8.83
C GLY A 139 1.27 15.79 -10.30
N PHE A 140 0.17 15.71 -11.05
CA PHE A 140 0.24 15.52 -12.50
C PHE A 140 0.25 16.87 -13.23
N LYS A 141 1.31 17.10 -14.00
CA LYS A 141 1.40 18.23 -14.93
C LYS A 141 0.49 18.07 -16.16
N ASP A 142 0.22 16.83 -16.55
CA ASP A 142 -0.61 16.49 -17.70
C ASP A 142 -1.85 15.69 -17.28
N LYS A 143 -3.01 16.33 -17.43
CA LYS A 143 -4.34 15.75 -17.18
C LYS A 143 -4.65 14.56 -18.09
N SER A 144 -4.14 14.55 -19.32
CA SER A 144 -4.34 13.43 -20.27
C SER A 144 -3.58 12.20 -19.80
N TYR A 145 -2.34 12.39 -19.35
CA TYR A 145 -1.55 11.32 -18.73
C TYR A 145 -2.24 10.76 -17.47
N PHE A 146 -2.72 11.63 -16.58
CA PHE A 146 -3.49 11.21 -15.40
C PHE A 146 -4.72 10.38 -15.79
N ASN A 147 -5.57 10.89 -16.68
CA ASN A 147 -6.79 10.19 -17.12
C ASN A 147 -6.47 8.80 -17.70
N ARG A 148 -5.41 8.71 -18.51
CA ARG A 148 -4.96 7.45 -19.09
C ARG A 148 -4.52 6.47 -18.00
N LYS A 149 -3.66 6.90 -17.07
CA LYS A 149 -3.17 6.04 -15.97
C LYS A 149 -4.28 5.61 -15.02
N PHE A 150 -5.20 6.51 -14.70
CA PHE A 150 -6.37 6.18 -13.89
C PHE A 150 -7.25 5.14 -14.59
N LYS A 151 -7.51 5.29 -15.89
CA LYS A 151 -8.30 4.32 -16.67
C LYS A 151 -7.58 2.98 -16.82
N GLU A 152 -6.26 2.97 -17.01
CA GLU A 152 -5.46 1.73 -17.03
C GLU A 152 -5.63 0.97 -15.70
N GLN A 153 -5.56 1.69 -14.56
CA GLN A 153 -5.61 1.09 -13.23
C GLN A 153 -7.01 0.63 -12.81
N TYR A 154 -8.04 1.43 -13.06
CA TYR A 154 -9.40 1.22 -12.53
C TYR A 154 -10.45 0.91 -13.61
N GLN A 155 -10.03 0.78 -14.87
CA GLN A 155 -10.86 0.46 -16.04
C GLN A 155 -12.00 1.47 -16.32
N LEU A 156 -12.03 2.59 -15.59
CA LEU A 156 -12.99 3.68 -15.70
C LEU A 156 -12.24 5.01 -15.74
N THR A 157 -12.81 6.03 -16.38
CA THR A 157 -12.28 7.39 -16.26
C THR A 157 -12.58 7.96 -14.87
N PRO A 158 -11.77 8.91 -14.35
CA PRO A 158 -12.01 9.56 -13.06
C PRO A 158 -13.45 10.08 -12.90
N ALA A 159 -14.00 10.71 -13.95
CA ALA A 159 -15.37 11.22 -13.95
C ALA A 159 -16.43 10.11 -13.87
N LYS A 160 -16.24 9.00 -14.59
CA LYS A 160 -17.14 7.83 -14.50
C LYS A 160 -17.02 7.13 -13.16
N TRP A 161 -15.80 7.05 -12.62
CA TRP A 161 -15.53 6.46 -11.32
C TRP A 161 -16.19 7.27 -10.19
N ARG A 162 -16.10 8.61 -10.19
CA ARG A 162 -16.83 9.46 -9.22
C ARG A 162 -18.33 9.18 -9.22
N LYS A 163 -18.94 9.14 -10.42
CA LYS A 163 -20.37 8.86 -10.56
C LYS A 163 -20.76 7.48 -10.04
N SER A 164 -19.89 6.47 -10.17
CA SER A 164 -20.18 5.12 -9.66
C SER A 164 -20.11 5.04 -8.13
N GLN A 165 -19.26 5.84 -7.49
CA GLN A 165 -19.18 5.90 -6.02
C GLN A 165 -20.36 6.64 -5.37
N MET A 166 -21.00 7.57 -6.09
CA MET A 166 -22.17 8.31 -5.59
C MET A 166 -23.50 7.56 -5.72
N LYS A 167 -23.52 6.44 -6.45
CA LYS A 167 -24.72 5.61 -6.70
C LYS A 167 -24.83 4.41 -5.75
N LYS A 168 -23.98 4.33 -4.73
CA LYS A 168 -23.99 3.31 -3.67
C LYS A 168 -24.26 4.00 -2.34
#